data_AF-A0A4Y8CCK7-F1
#
_entry.id   AF-A0A4Y8CCK7-F1
#
_cell.length_a   1.000
_cell.length_b   1.000
_cell.length_c   1.000
_cell.angle_alpha   90.00
_cell.angle_beta   90.00
_cell.angle_gamma   90.00
#
_symmetry.space_group_name_H-M   'P 1'
#
loop_
_entity.id
_entity.type
_entity.pdbx_description
1 polymer ?
#
loop_
_entity_poly.entity_id
_entity_poly.type
_entity_poly.pdbx_seq_one_letter_code
_entity_poly.pdbx_strand_id
1 'polypeptide(L)'
;LEPTTELAINIADKDESKSIAYTKTLLEKEGIETSEENIFIAAACKEKGIAFLKGEAKINVRKLASMPKPMSVDENKFTVAVNGNKYHVEVSYGFDKDVNVKSVKKVEENKNIISSNSTSSVDAENEVLAGISGNVFKIYVNEGEEVKSGQAIMVLEAMKMEIEVNAPKDGIISELCIKIGDTVNEGEVLAIYKN
;
A
#
# COMPACT_ATOMS: atom_id res chain seq x y z
N LEU A 1 22.47 -13.45 -15.10
CA LEU A 1 23.66 -13.42 -14.23
C LEU A 1 24.36 -14.75 -14.40
N GLU A 2 25.68 -14.70 -14.64
CA GLU A 2 26.49 -15.93 -14.70
C GLU A 2 26.50 -16.61 -13.33
N PRO A 3 26.43 -17.95 -13.25
CA PRO A 3 26.52 -18.68 -12.00
C PRO A 3 27.87 -18.41 -11.29
N THR A 4 27.84 -18.09 -10.00
CA THR A 4 29.06 -17.88 -9.21
C THR A 4 29.70 -19.21 -8.81
N THR A 5 31.04 -19.26 -8.85
CA THR A 5 31.85 -20.35 -8.32
C THR A 5 32.41 -20.05 -6.93
N GLU A 6 32.25 -18.83 -6.45
CA GLU A 6 32.69 -18.39 -5.13
C GLU A 6 31.66 -18.77 -4.05
N LEU A 7 32.13 -19.16 -2.87
CA LEU A 7 31.27 -19.47 -1.73
C LEU A 7 30.48 -18.23 -1.30
N ALA A 8 29.17 -18.40 -1.09
CA ALA A 8 28.27 -17.32 -0.68
C ALA A 8 28.75 -16.58 0.59
N ILE A 9 29.39 -17.29 1.53
CA ILE A 9 29.94 -16.69 2.75
C ILE A 9 31.08 -15.69 2.46
N ASN A 10 31.99 -16.03 1.55
CA ASN A 10 33.09 -15.14 1.18
C ASN A 10 32.58 -13.89 0.46
N ILE A 11 31.53 -14.04 -0.37
CA ILE A 11 30.87 -12.92 -1.03
C ILE A 11 30.20 -12.01 0.01
N ALA A 12 29.56 -12.59 1.03
CA ALA A 12 28.92 -11.83 2.10
C ALA A 12 29.93 -11.11 3.00
N ASP A 13 31.04 -11.76 3.37
CA ASP A 13 32.08 -11.18 4.24
C ASP A 13 32.84 -10.01 3.58
N LYS A 14 32.97 -10.03 2.25
CA LYS A 14 33.54 -8.92 1.47
C LYS A 14 32.62 -7.70 1.36
N ASP A 15 31.33 -7.89 1.57
CA ASP A 15 30.33 -6.84 1.44
C ASP A 15 30.24 -6.05 2.75
N GLU A 16 30.94 -4.91 2.80
CA GLU A 16 30.98 -4.05 4.00
C GLU A 16 29.58 -3.62 4.46
N SER A 17 28.61 -3.53 3.54
CA SER A 17 27.22 -3.16 3.86
C SER A 17 26.48 -4.21 4.70
N LYS A 18 27.01 -5.44 4.77
CA LYS A 18 26.49 -6.54 5.60
C LYS A 18 27.23 -6.68 6.93
N SER A 19 28.22 -5.83 7.19
CA SER A 19 28.99 -5.90 8.43
C SER A 19 28.22 -5.36 9.63
N ILE A 20 28.54 -5.90 10.80
CA ILE A 20 28.04 -5.38 12.08
C ILE A 20 28.48 -3.92 12.28
N ALA A 21 29.69 -3.56 11.83
CA ALA A 21 30.21 -2.21 11.94
C ALA A 21 29.35 -1.22 11.15
N TYR A 22 29.02 -1.53 9.89
CA TYR A 22 28.13 -0.72 9.07
C TYR A 22 26.73 -0.59 9.68
N THR A 23 26.21 -1.68 10.24
CA THR A 23 24.88 -1.65 10.88
C THR A 23 24.87 -0.78 12.13
N LYS A 24 25.94 -0.81 12.94
CA LYS A 24 26.08 0.06 14.11
C LYS A 24 26.12 1.54 13.73
N THR A 25 26.91 1.90 12.73
CA THR A 25 26.98 3.31 12.28
C THR A 25 25.64 3.78 11.70
N LEU A 26 24.90 2.90 11.02
CA LEU A 26 23.55 3.19 10.56
C LEU A 26 22.58 3.43 11.74
N LEU A 27 22.58 2.56 12.76
CA LEU A 27 21.74 2.74 13.95
C LEU A 27 22.07 4.03 14.70
N GLU A 28 23.36 4.34 14.86
CA GLU A 28 23.83 5.59 15.49
C GLU A 28 23.37 6.82 14.71
N LYS A 29 23.46 6.80 13.37
CA LYS A 29 22.98 7.87 12.50
C LYS A 29 21.48 8.10 12.67
N GLU A 30 20.72 7.02 12.83
CA GLU A 30 19.26 7.06 12.98
C GLU A 30 18.82 7.29 14.44
N GLY A 31 19.77 7.47 15.38
CA GLY A 31 19.50 7.75 16.79
C GLY A 31 18.95 6.55 17.59
N ILE A 32 19.22 5.33 17.14
CA ILE A 32 18.72 4.08 17.73
C ILE A 32 19.83 3.43 18.57
N GLU A 33 19.47 2.86 19.72
CA GLU A 33 20.40 2.13 20.59
C GLU A 33 21.04 0.94 19.85
N THR A 34 22.36 0.76 20.01
CA THR A 34 23.14 -0.32 19.38
C THR A 34 23.15 -1.61 20.20
N SER A 35 21.98 -2.08 20.63
CA SER A 35 21.82 -3.38 21.27
C SER A 35 22.00 -4.54 20.27
N GLU A 36 22.30 -5.75 20.76
CA GLU A 36 22.41 -6.94 19.89
C GLU A 36 21.13 -7.21 19.10
N GLU A 37 19.97 -7.00 19.72
CA GLU A 37 18.66 -7.17 19.08
C GLU A 37 18.44 -6.15 17.97
N ASN A 38 18.72 -4.86 18.22
CA ASN A 38 18.54 -3.81 17.23
C ASN A 38 19.49 -3.98 16.05
N ILE A 39 20.74 -4.39 16.31
CA ILE A 39 21.72 -4.73 15.27
C ILE A 39 21.20 -5.89 14.42
N PHE A 40 20.67 -6.95 15.05
CA PHE A 40 20.13 -8.09 14.32
C PHE A 40 18.94 -7.71 13.44
N ILE A 41 17.98 -6.95 13.98
CA ILE A 41 16.80 -6.47 13.24
C ILE A 41 17.21 -5.61 12.04
N ALA A 42 18.10 -4.63 12.26
CA ALA A 42 18.56 -3.74 11.20
C ALA A 42 19.41 -4.47 10.15
N ALA A 43 20.29 -5.40 10.55
CA ALA A 43 21.11 -6.17 9.60
C ALA A 43 20.26 -7.13 8.75
N ALA A 44 19.28 -7.80 9.36
CA ALA A 44 18.43 -8.77 8.68
C ALA A 44 17.38 -8.11 7.79
N CYS A 45 16.78 -7.00 8.23
CA CYS A 45 15.64 -6.36 7.57
C CYS A 45 15.97 -5.01 6.91
N LYS A 46 17.21 -4.53 7.00
CA LYS A 46 17.69 -3.27 6.40
C LYS A 46 16.77 -2.09 6.71
N GLU A 47 16.35 -1.32 5.71
CA GLU A 47 15.53 -0.12 5.92
C GLU A 47 14.19 -0.43 6.59
N LYS A 48 13.61 -1.62 6.34
CA LYS A 48 12.37 -2.06 7.02
C LYS A 48 12.62 -2.32 8.51
N GLY A 49 13.80 -2.84 8.86
CA GLY A 49 14.23 -3.00 10.25
C GLY A 49 14.39 -1.66 10.96
N ILE A 50 15.02 -0.69 10.30
CA ILE A 50 15.15 0.69 10.83
C ILE A 50 13.76 1.33 11.05
N ALA A 51 12.87 1.26 10.06
CA ALA A 51 11.51 1.80 10.17
C ALA A 51 10.72 1.14 11.31
N PHE A 52 10.90 -0.17 11.53
CA PHE A 52 10.31 -0.89 12.65
C PHE A 52 10.83 -0.37 13.99
N LEU A 53 12.14 -0.20 14.15
CA LEU A 53 12.76 0.29 15.38
C LEU A 53 12.36 1.73 15.72
N LYS A 54 12.08 2.56 14.71
CA LYS A 54 11.55 3.92 14.89
C LYS A 54 10.06 3.99 15.21
N GLY A 55 9.33 2.87 15.09
CA GLY A 55 7.87 2.85 15.20
C GLY A 55 7.15 3.48 14.00
N GLU A 56 7.86 3.74 12.91
CA GLU A 56 7.31 4.29 11.65
C GLU A 56 6.72 3.19 10.76
N ALA A 57 6.98 1.91 11.07
CA ALA A 57 6.45 0.77 10.33
C ALA A 57 4.92 0.71 10.40
N LYS A 58 4.27 0.87 9.25
CA LYS A 58 2.82 0.73 9.10
C LYS A 58 2.40 -0.73 9.30
N ILE A 59 1.55 -0.99 10.29
CA ILE A 59 1.01 -2.32 10.57
C ILE A 59 -0.01 -2.68 9.48
N ASN A 60 0.44 -3.34 8.41
CA ASN A 60 -0.41 -3.85 7.33
C ASN A 60 -1.00 -5.23 7.66
N VAL A 61 -1.20 -5.52 8.95
CA VAL A 61 -1.85 -6.75 9.40
C VAL A 61 -3.35 -6.46 9.53
N ARG A 62 -4.17 -7.15 8.73
CA ARG A 62 -5.59 -7.33 9.06
C ARG A 62 -5.65 -8.26 10.28
N LYS A 63 -5.35 -7.71 11.45
CA LYS A 63 -5.63 -8.41 12.69
C LYS A 63 -7.14 -8.52 12.73
N LEU A 64 -7.67 -9.73 12.67
CA LEU A 64 -9.03 -10.02 13.12
C LEU A 64 -9.03 -9.82 14.64
N ALA A 65 -8.80 -8.60 15.09
CA ALA A 65 -8.87 -8.20 16.49
C ALA A 65 -10.35 -8.23 16.84
N SER A 66 -10.77 -9.37 17.38
CA SER A 66 -12.16 -9.83 17.40
C SER A 66 -12.63 -10.09 15.97
N MET A 67 -12.97 -11.35 15.64
CA MET A 67 -14.09 -11.52 14.72
C MET A 67 -15.21 -10.60 15.27
N PRO A 68 -15.92 -9.80 14.45
CA PRO A 68 -17.18 -9.27 14.94
C PRO A 68 -17.92 -10.50 15.49
N LYS A 69 -18.25 -10.46 16.79
CA LYS A 69 -19.15 -11.44 17.39
C LYS A 69 -20.25 -11.59 16.34
N PRO A 70 -20.50 -12.79 15.78
CA PRO A 70 -21.42 -12.93 14.66
C PRO A 70 -22.62 -12.07 14.99
N MET A 71 -22.78 -11.00 14.22
CA MET A 71 -23.82 -10.02 14.46
C MET A 71 -25.06 -10.89 14.49
N SER A 72 -25.73 -10.95 15.65
CA SER A 72 -26.91 -11.81 15.84
C SER A 72 -27.75 -11.63 14.60
N VAL A 73 -27.73 -12.63 13.72
CA VAL A 73 -28.59 -12.61 12.56
C VAL A 73 -29.92 -12.84 13.24
N ASP A 74 -30.70 -11.78 13.43
CA ASP A 74 -32.14 -11.95 13.51
C ASP A 74 -32.46 -12.71 12.22
N GLU A 75 -32.63 -14.04 12.31
CA GLU A 75 -32.82 -14.98 11.17
C GLU A 75 -33.97 -14.55 10.24
N ASN A 76 -34.72 -13.54 10.67
CA ASN A 76 -35.89 -13.00 10.03
C ASN A 76 -35.67 -11.66 9.33
N LYS A 77 -34.50 -11.00 9.39
CA LYS A 77 -34.30 -9.66 8.75
C LYS A 77 -33.43 -9.72 7.48
N PHE A 78 -34.01 -9.35 6.34
CA PHE A 78 -33.37 -9.36 5.02
C PHE A 78 -33.38 -7.97 4.36
N THR A 79 -32.45 -7.72 3.43
CA THR A 79 -32.52 -6.55 2.54
C THR A 79 -32.90 -7.01 1.15
N VAL A 80 -34.03 -6.53 0.63
CA VAL A 80 -34.58 -6.92 -0.68
C VAL A 80 -34.56 -5.71 -1.61
N ALA A 81 -34.04 -5.88 -2.82
CA ALA A 81 -34.06 -4.85 -3.86
C ALA A 81 -35.21 -5.10 -4.84
N VAL A 82 -36.10 -4.12 -5.01
CA VAL A 82 -37.21 -4.18 -5.97
C VAL A 82 -37.17 -2.91 -6.83
N ASN A 83 -37.04 -3.07 -8.14
CA ASN A 83 -36.97 -1.97 -9.11
C ASN A 83 -35.88 -0.93 -8.76
N GLY A 84 -34.71 -1.39 -8.31
CA GLY A 84 -33.56 -0.53 -7.94
C GLY A 84 -33.62 0.08 -6.54
N ASN A 85 -34.75 0.00 -5.84
CA ASN A 85 -34.89 0.50 -4.48
C ASN A 85 -34.67 -0.64 -3.47
N LYS A 86 -33.83 -0.39 -2.46
CA LYS A 86 -33.51 -1.36 -1.39
C LYS A 86 -34.42 -1.16 -0.19
N TYR A 87 -34.95 -2.26 0.34
CA TYR A 87 -35.86 -2.28 1.48
C TYR A 87 -35.39 -3.30 2.52
N HIS A 88 -35.43 -2.93 3.80
CA HIS A 88 -35.29 -3.88 4.89
C HIS A 88 -36.64 -4.55 5.18
N VAL A 89 -36.65 -5.88 5.20
CA VAL A 89 -37.84 -6.71 5.39
C VAL A 89 -37.61 -7.64 6.57
N GLU A 90 -38.60 -7.75 7.46
CA GLU A 90 -38.61 -8.72 8.55
C GLU A 90 -39.67 -9.80 8.27
N VAL A 91 -39.28 -11.08 8.29
CA VAL A 91 -40.07 -12.24 7.89
C VAL A 91 -40.32 -13.13 9.11
N SER A 92 -41.55 -13.17 9.62
CA SER A 92 -41.94 -14.10 10.69
C SER A 92 -42.40 -15.44 10.12
N TYR A 93 -42.01 -16.57 10.72
CA TYR A 93 -42.46 -17.90 10.32
C TYR A 93 -43.95 -18.15 10.61
N GLY A 94 -44.72 -18.53 9.59
CA GLY A 94 -46.12 -18.96 9.66
C GLY A 94 -46.60 -19.46 8.29
N PHE A 95 -47.41 -20.52 8.27
CA PHE A 95 -48.06 -21.06 7.06
C PHE A 95 -49.41 -20.36 6.83
N ASP A 96 -49.38 -19.07 6.53
CA ASP A 96 -50.56 -18.38 6.00
C ASP A 96 -50.27 -17.96 4.57
N LYS A 97 -51.23 -18.21 3.67
CA LYS A 97 -51.12 -17.94 2.22
C LYS A 97 -50.98 -16.44 1.88
N ASP A 98 -50.96 -15.57 2.89
CA ASP A 98 -50.87 -14.12 2.76
C ASP A 98 -49.71 -13.58 3.62
N VAL A 99 -48.56 -13.33 2.99
CA VAL A 99 -47.41 -12.67 3.65
C VAL A 99 -47.72 -11.18 3.83
N ASN A 100 -47.89 -10.73 5.08
CA ASN A 100 -48.15 -9.33 5.39
C ASN A 100 -46.87 -8.65 5.91
N VAL A 101 -46.26 -7.78 5.10
CA VAL A 101 -45.01 -7.07 5.42
C VAL A 101 -45.29 -5.99 6.46
N LYS A 102 -44.79 -6.18 7.69
CA LYS A 102 -45.18 -5.32 8.82
C LYS A 102 -44.39 -4.03 9.01
N SER A 103 -43.37 -3.72 8.21
CA SER A 103 -42.76 -2.38 8.17
C SER A 103 -41.78 -2.25 7.03
N VAL A 104 -41.85 -1.14 6.28
CA VAL A 104 -40.88 -0.76 5.25
C VAL A 104 -40.27 0.57 5.63
N LYS A 105 -38.95 0.59 5.89
CA LYS A 105 -38.18 1.84 6.01
C LYS A 105 -37.32 1.99 4.76
N LYS A 106 -37.49 3.10 4.03
CA LYS A 106 -36.66 3.47 2.89
C LYS A 106 -35.29 3.88 3.42
N VAL A 107 -34.23 3.27 2.88
CA VAL A 107 -32.84 3.63 3.22
C VAL A 107 -32.46 4.83 2.38
N GLU A 108 -32.16 5.96 3.02
CA GLU A 108 -31.54 7.10 2.35
C GLU A 108 -30.04 6.83 2.20
N GLU A 109 -29.52 7.03 0.98
CA GLU A 109 -28.12 6.87 0.66
C GLU A 109 -27.28 7.89 1.44
N ASN A 110 -26.47 7.40 2.38
CA ASN A 110 -25.41 8.19 2.98
C ASN A 110 -24.33 8.43 1.90
N LYS A 111 -24.43 9.56 1.21
CA LYS A 111 -23.31 10.17 0.48
C LYS A 111 -22.28 10.63 1.50
N ASN A 112 -21.45 9.69 1.96
CA ASN A 112 -20.19 10.07 2.56
C ASN A 112 -19.26 10.47 1.41
N ILE A 113 -19.15 11.78 1.24
CA ILE A 113 -18.21 12.47 0.37
C ILE A 113 -16.81 12.14 0.90
N ILE A 114 -16.24 11.06 0.39
CA ILE A 114 -14.79 10.92 0.36
C ILE A 114 -14.38 11.84 -0.77
N SER A 115 -13.64 12.89 -0.42
CA SER A 115 -13.06 13.87 -1.32
C SER A 115 -12.34 13.14 -2.45
N SER A 116 -13.04 12.97 -3.56
CA SER A 116 -12.43 12.75 -4.85
C SER A 116 -11.60 14.01 -5.10
N ASN A 117 -10.29 13.91 -4.90
CA ASN A 117 -9.38 14.82 -5.57
C ASN A 117 -9.51 14.53 -7.07
N SER A 118 -10.49 15.18 -7.67
CA SER A 118 -10.61 15.38 -9.10
C SER A 118 -9.75 16.58 -9.45
N THR A 119 -8.69 16.36 -10.23
CA THR A 119 -7.97 17.30 -11.11
C THR A 119 -6.68 16.59 -11.53
N SER A 120 -6.32 16.36 -12.78
CA SER A 120 -6.74 17.00 -14.04
C SER A 120 -6.44 16.07 -15.21
N SER A 121 -7.31 16.08 -16.22
CA SER A 121 -7.00 15.58 -17.56
C SER A 121 -5.91 16.44 -18.20
N VAL A 122 -4.64 16.00 -18.16
CA VAL A 122 -3.56 16.57 -18.97
C VAL A 122 -2.58 15.45 -19.34
N ASP A 123 -2.53 15.12 -20.63
CA ASP A 123 -1.49 14.33 -21.31
C ASP A 123 -1.05 13.00 -20.64
N ALA A 124 -1.77 11.92 -20.94
CA ALA A 124 -1.35 10.54 -20.63
C ALA A 124 0.06 10.18 -21.15
N GLU A 125 0.63 10.97 -22.06
CA GLU A 125 1.99 10.79 -22.57
C GLU A 125 3.07 11.30 -21.60
N ASN A 126 2.74 12.18 -20.65
CA ASN A 126 3.67 12.80 -19.70
C ASN A 126 3.49 12.29 -18.26
N GLU A 127 2.59 11.35 -18.00
CA GLU A 127 2.36 10.79 -16.68
C GLU A 127 3.08 9.45 -16.49
N VAL A 128 3.60 9.21 -15.29
CA VAL A 128 4.03 7.89 -14.83
C VAL A 128 2.94 7.32 -13.96
N LEU A 129 2.32 6.22 -14.40
CA LEU A 129 1.20 5.58 -13.73
C LEU A 129 1.65 4.38 -12.88
N ALA A 130 0.92 4.11 -11.80
CA ALA A 130 1.09 2.90 -11.02
C ALA A 130 0.61 1.66 -11.79
N GLY A 131 1.52 0.74 -12.09
CA GLY A 131 1.16 -0.53 -12.75
C GLY A 131 0.43 -1.53 -11.85
N ILE A 132 0.39 -1.29 -10.53
CA ILE A 132 -0.26 -2.16 -9.54
C ILE A 132 -0.62 -1.37 -8.29
N SER A 133 -1.71 -1.73 -7.61
CA SER A 133 -2.02 -1.18 -6.30
C SER A 133 -1.01 -1.64 -5.24
N GLY A 134 -0.52 -0.71 -4.44
CA GLY A 134 0.55 -0.97 -3.46
C GLY A 134 0.80 0.20 -2.52
N ASN A 135 1.90 0.15 -1.77
CA ASN A 135 2.39 1.29 -1.00
C ASN A 135 3.70 1.81 -1.59
N VAL A 136 3.92 3.12 -1.58
CA VAL A 136 5.19 3.72 -1.99
C VAL A 136 6.26 3.40 -0.94
N PHE A 137 7.24 2.57 -1.30
CA PHE A 137 8.29 2.11 -0.39
C PHE A 137 9.52 3.01 -0.41
N LYS A 138 9.99 3.38 -1.61
CA LYS A 138 11.16 4.26 -1.81
C LYS A 138 10.94 5.16 -3.01
N ILE A 139 11.51 6.35 -2.97
CA ILE A 139 11.60 7.27 -4.11
C ILE A 139 13.08 7.56 -4.33
N TYR A 140 13.56 7.38 -5.56
CA TYR A 140 14.98 7.52 -5.91
C TYR A 140 15.33 8.87 -6.53
N VAL A 141 14.34 9.60 -7.02
CA VAL A 141 14.52 10.87 -7.74
C VAL A 141 13.83 12.02 -7.01
N ASN A 142 14.24 13.24 -7.30
CA ASN A 142 13.61 14.45 -6.81
C ASN A 142 12.84 15.16 -7.94
N GLU A 143 11.95 16.07 -7.56
CA GLU A 143 11.34 17.00 -8.51
C GLU A 143 12.43 17.87 -9.18
N GLY A 144 12.32 18.04 -10.49
CA GLY A 144 13.30 18.72 -11.34
C GLY A 144 14.47 17.84 -11.81
N GLU A 145 14.52 16.57 -11.43
CA GLU A 145 15.59 15.65 -11.81
C GLU A 145 15.40 15.04 -13.21
N GLU A 146 16.49 14.87 -13.95
CA GLU A 146 16.50 14.23 -15.26
C GLU A 146 16.62 12.70 -15.11
N VAL A 147 15.75 11.97 -15.80
CA VAL A 147 15.69 10.51 -15.80
C VAL A 147 15.81 9.95 -17.22
N LYS A 148 16.36 8.75 -17.34
CA LYS A 148 16.44 8.01 -18.61
C LYS A 148 15.41 6.92 -18.68
N SER A 149 14.96 6.56 -19.88
CA SER A 149 14.08 5.43 -20.11
C SER A 149 14.66 4.16 -19.47
N GLY A 150 13.83 3.46 -18.69
CA GLY A 150 14.22 2.27 -17.92
C GLY A 150 14.89 2.55 -16.58
N GLN A 151 15.21 3.80 -16.24
CA GLN A 151 15.73 4.16 -14.92
C GLN A 151 14.65 3.98 -13.86
N ALA A 152 14.96 3.30 -12.76
CA ALA A 152 14.06 3.18 -11.61
C ALA A 152 13.86 4.54 -10.94
N ILE A 153 12.60 4.99 -10.86
CA ILE A 153 12.19 6.25 -10.26
C ILE A 153 11.79 6.05 -8.80
N MET A 154 11.10 4.95 -8.51
CA MET A 154 10.58 4.60 -7.19
C MET A 154 10.33 3.10 -7.07
N VAL A 155 9.99 2.64 -5.87
CA VAL A 155 9.62 1.26 -5.57
C VAL A 155 8.26 1.22 -4.90
N LEU A 156 7.36 0.38 -5.42
CA LEU A 156 6.11 0.03 -4.77
C LEU A 156 6.25 -1.30 -4.02
N GLU A 157 5.64 -1.39 -2.85
CA GLU A 157 5.46 -2.64 -2.12
C GLU A 157 4.04 -3.16 -2.33
N ALA A 158 3.92 -4.32 -2.98
CA ALA A 158 2.65 -5.01 -3.19
C ALA A 158 2.86 -6.52 -3.09
N MET A 159 1.90 -7.24 -2.50
CA MET A 159 1.95 -8.72 -2.38
C MET A 159 3.25 -9.27 -1.78
N LYS A 160 3.87 -8.55 -0.83
CA LYS A 160 5.18 -8.86 -0.20
C LYS A 160 6.38 -8.80 -1.16
N MET A 161 6.20 -8.19 -2.32
CA MET A 161 7.27 -7.95 -3.28
C MET A 161 7.52 -6.45 -3.41
N GLU A 162 8.77 -6.13 -3.71
CA GLU A 162 9.21 -4.80 -4.11
C GLU A 162 9.22 -4.76 -5.64
N ILE A 163 8.54 -3.75 -6.20
CA ILE A 163 8.29 -3.61 -7.64
C ILE A 163 8.79 -2.24 -8.04
N GLU A 164 9.84 -2.21 -8.85
CA GLU A 164 10.39 -0.97 -9.38
C GLU A 164 9.43 -0.34 -10.40
N VAL A 165 9.21 0.96 -10.25
CA VAL A 165 8.53 1.78 -11.26
C VAL A 165 9.61 2.49 -12.06
N ASN A 166 9.72 2.12 -13.33
CA ASN A 166 10.74 2.62 -14.24
C ASN A 166 10.20 3.79 -15.07
N ALA A 167 11.08 4.73 -15.38
CA ALA A 167 10.84 5.83 -16.30
C ALA A 167 10.46 5.29 -17.70
N PRO A 168 9.27 5.62 -18.25
CA PRO A 168 8.89 5.16 -19.59
C PRO A 168 9.75 5.80 -20.68
N LYS A 169 10.25 7.03 -20.47
CA LYS A 169 11.02 7.80 -21.45
C LYS A 169 12.10 8.67 -20.80
N ASP A 170 12.99 9.19 -21.63
CA ASP A 170 13.95 10.22 -21.22
C ASP A 170 13.20 11.53 -20.96
N GLY A 171 13.57 12.26 -19.90
CA GLY A 171 12.99 13.56 -19.60
C GLY A 171 13.24 14.03 -18.18
N ILE A 172 12.60 15.14 -17.80
CA ILE A 172 12.72 15.72 -16.46
C ILE A 172 11.42 15.48 -15.70
N ILE A 173 11.50 14.96 -14.48
CA ILE A 173 10.33 14.84 -13.59
C ILE A 173 9.99 16.24 -13.08
N SER A 174 8.81 16.75 -13.42
CA SER A 174 8.35 18.06 -12.95
C SER A 174 7.73 17.98 -11.55
N GLU A 175 6.99 16.91 -11.26
CA GLU A 175 6.23 16.75 -10.02
C GLU A 175 6.18 15.28 -9.58
N LEU A 176 6.27 15.06 -8.27
CA LEU A 176 6.00 13.76 -7.63
C LEU A 176 4.67 13.84 -6.89
N CYS A 177 3.64 13.17 -7.42
CA CYS A 177 2.28 13.25 -6.90
C CYS A 177 2.05 12.41 -5.62
N ILE A 178 3.09 11.72 -5.15
CA ILE A 178 3.04 10.78 -4.03
C ILE A 178 4.21 10.99 -3.06
N LYS A 179 4.08 10.43 -1.85
CA LYS A 179 5.13 10.42 -0.83
C LYS A 179 5.40 8.99 -0.34
N ILE A 180 6.58 8.79 0.25
CA ILE A 180 6.93 7.52 0.89
C ILE A 180 5.88 7.19 1.96
N GLY A 181 5.33 5.97 1.91
CA GLY A 181 4.29 5.48 2.81
C GLY A 181 2.85 5.62 2.29
N ASP A 182 2.63 6.37 1.20
CA ASP A 182 1.32 6.51 0.57
C ASP A 182 0.84 5.19 -0.03
N THR A 183 -0.48 4.98 -0.02
CA THR A 183 -1.13 3.85 -0.68
C THR A 183 -1.66 4.32 -2.02
N VAL A 184 -1.29 3.62 -3.09
CA VAL A 184 -1.64 3.95 -4.48
C VAL A 184 -2.47 2.83 -5.10
N ASN A 185 -3.35 3.18 -6.02
CA ASN A 185 -4.13 2.23 -6.82
C ASN A 185 -3.50 2.03 -8.20
N GLU A 186 -3.78 0.90 -8.83
CA GLU A 186 -3.46 0.68 -10.25
C GLU A 186 -4.06 1.82 -11.11
N GLY A 187 -3.23 2.39 -11.98
CA GLY A 187 -3.56 3.52 -12.85
C GLY A 187 -3.46 4.90 -12.18
N GLU A 188 -3.12 4.99 -10.89
CA GLU A 188 -2.93 6.27 -10.21
C GLU A 188 -1.64 6.98 -10.68
N VAL A 189 -1.68 8.31 -10.80
CA VAL A 189 -0.52 9.11 -11.24
C VAL A 189 0.50 9.19 -10.11
N LEU A 190 1.73 8.78 -10.41
CA LEU A 190 2.86 8.75 -9.46
C LEU A 190 3.79 9.95 -9.66
N ALA A 191 4.06 10.30 -10.92
CA ALA A 191 4.95 11.40 -11.28
C ALA A 191 4.53 11.99 -12.63
N ILE A 192 4.92 13.24 -12.87
CA ILE A 192 4.64 13.95 -14.11
C ILE A 192 5.97 14.40 -14.72
N TYR A 193 6.10 14.28 -16.05
CA TYR A 193 7.21 14.83 -16.81
C TYR A 193 6.98 16.32 -17.10
N LYS A 194 8.07 17.07 -17.21
CA LYS A 194 8.04 18.45 -17.66
C LYS A 194 7.65 18.52 -19.14
N ASN A 195 6.60 19.29 -19.44
CA ASN A 195 6.19 19.64 -20.80
C ASN A 195 7.27 20.40 -21.57
#